data_AF-A0A438HET5-F1
#
_entry.id   AF-A0A438HET5-F1
#
_cell.length_a   1.000
_cell.length_b   1.000
_cell.length_c   1.000
_cell.angle_alpha   90.00
_cell.angle_beta   90.00
_cell.angle_gamma   90.00
#
_symmetry.space_group_name_H-M   'P 1'
#
loop_
_entity.id
_entity.type
_entity.pdbx_description
1 polymer ?
#
loop_
_entity_poly.entity_id
_entity_poly.type
_entity_poly.pdbx_seq_one_letter_code
_entity_poly.pdbx_strand_id
1 'polypeptide(L)'
;MEKEGNQYRVQNAIEAMKNLVRAYFHEAKWFHEGSIPTMEEYMRIALVTSGYHMLTTMSFIGMGEIVTKEAFDWVISDPKIITASAVICRLMDDISSYKVL
;
A
#
# COMPACT_ATOMS: atom_id res chain seq x y z
N MET A 1 0.22 24.33 -20.21
CA MET A 1 1.33 23.37 -20.30
C MET A 1 1.43 22.44 -19.09
N GLU A 2 0.93 22.80 -17.89
CA GLU A 2 0.96 21.95 -16.69
C GLU A 2 0.07 20.67 -16.71
N LYS A 3 -0.93 20.57 -17.60
CA LYS A 3 -1.92 19.48 -17.57
C LYS A 3 -1.41 18.14 -18.13
N GLU A 4 -0.44 18.14 -19.04
CA GLU A 4 0.08 16.90 -19.65
C GLU A 4 1.21 16.27 -18.82
N GLY A 5 2.00 17.10 -18.11
CA GLY A 5 3.11 16.63 -17.29
C GLY A 5 2.69 15.82 -16.04
N ASN A 6 1.46 15.94 -15.55
CA ASN A 6 1.01 15.30 -14.31
C ASN A 6 0.25 13.97 -14.52
N GLN A 7 0.00 13.55 -15.76
CA GLN A 7 -0.77 12.32 -16.02
C GLN A 7 -0.08 11.07 -15.47
N TYR A 8 1.25 10.99 -15.53
CA TYR A 8 2.00 9.85 -14.99
C TYR A 8 1.81 9.68 -13.48
N ARG A 9 1.63 10.79 -12.74
CA ARG A 9 1.40 10.76 -11.28
C ARG A 9 0.08 10.07 -10.95
N VAL A 10 -0.97 10.41 -11.71
CA VAL A 10 -2.30 9.80 -11.58
C VAL A 10 -2.26 8.33 -11.99
N GLN A 11 -1.54 7.99 -13.06
CA GLN A 11 -1.36 6.60 -13.49
C GLN A 11 -0.68 5.76 -12.40
N ASN A 12 0.39 6.27 -11.77
CA ASN A 12 1.07 5.58 -10.67
C ASN A 12 0.14 5.33 -9.47
N ALA A 13 -0.70 6.31 -9.12
CA ALA A 13 -1.66 6.13 -8.03
C ALA A 13 -2.78 5.12 -8.38
N ILE A 14 -3.23 5.10 -9.63
CA ILE A 14 -4.19 4.09 -10.11
C ILE A 14 -3.59 2.69 -9.98
N GLU A 15 -2.33 2.49 -10.39
CA GLU A 15 -1.67 1.19 -10.27
C GLU A 15 -1.44 0.79 -8.80
N ALA A 16 -1.06 1.74 -7.94
CA ALA A 16 -0.94 1.48 -6.51
C ALA A 16 -2.29 1.07 -5.88
N MET A 17 -3.39 1.71 -6.28
CA MET A 17 -4.74 1.31 -5.86
C MET A 17 -5.12 -0.08 -6.36
N LYS A 18 -4.83 -0.42 -7.62
CA LYS A 18 -5.10 -1.76 -8.15
C LYS A 18 -4.36 -2.84 -7.36
N ASN A 19 -3.11 -2.60 -6.97
CA ASN A 19 -2.36 -3.54 -6.14
C ASN A 19 -3.01 -3.73 -4.77
N LEU A 20 -3.47 -2.65 -4.13
CA LEU A 20 -4.20 -2.72 -2.87
C LEU A 20 -5.49 -3.54 -2.99
N VAL A 21 -6.30 -3.27 -4.02
CA VAL A 21 -7.56 -3.98 -4.26
C VAL A 21 -7.34 -5.47 -4.51
N ARG A 22 -6.29 -5.86 -5.25
CA ARG A 22 -5.93 -7.27 -5.43
C ARG A 22 -5.58 -7.93 -4.09
N ALA A 23 -4.84 -7.24 -3.23
CA ALA A 23 -4.47 -7.75 -1.91
C ALA A 23 -5.70 -7.89 -0.99
N TYR A 24 -6.63 -6.93 -0.99
CA TYR A 24 -7.91 -7.07 -0.29
C TYR A 24 -8.73 -8.26 -0.79
N PHE A 25 -8.72 -8.54 -2.10
CA PHE A 25 -9.38 -9.72 -2.63
C PHE A 25 -8.75 -11.03 -2.09
N HIS A 26 -7.43 -11.07 -1.92
CA HIS A 26 -6.76 -12.21 -1.28
C HIS A 26 -7.16 -12.38 0.19
N GLU A 27 -7.22 -11.31 0.98
CA GLU A 27 -7.70 -11.37 2.37
C GLU A 27 -9.15 -11.83 2.45
N ALA A 28 -10.02 -11.29 1.59
CA ALA A 28 -11.42 -11.68 1.52
C ALA A 28 -11.58 -13.17 1.18
N LYS A 29 -10.72 -13.71 0.31
CA LYS A 29 -10.68 -15.14 -0.02
C LYS A 29 -10.26 -15.98 1.19
N TRP A 30 -9.18 -15.60 1.89
CA TRP A 30 -8.77 -16.29 3.11
C TRP A 30 -9.87 -16.31 4.16
N PHE A 31 -10.53 -15.18 4.39
CA PHE A 31 -11.65 -15.08 5.30
C PHE A 31 -12.83 -15.98 4.88
N HIS A 32 -13.20 -15.95 3.60
CA HIS A 32 -14.32 -16.76 3.08
C HIS A 32 -14.07 -18.26 3.16
N GLU A 33 -12.84 -18.70 2.90
CA GLU A 33 -12.45 -20.11 2.93
C GLU A 33 -12.12 -20.61 4.34
N GLY A 34 -11.99 -19.71 5.34
CA GLY A 34 -11.50 -20.05 6.67
C GLY A 34 -10.02 -20.45 6.68
N SER A 35 -9.27 -20.04 5.66
CA SER A 35 -7.85 -20.35 5.50
C SER A 35 -7.02 -19.51 6.45
N ILE A 36 -6.20 -20.16 7.28
CA ILE A 36 -5.24 -19.50 8.16
C ILE A 36 -3.85 -19.58 7.51
N PRO A 37 -3.34 -18.48 6.92
CA PRO A 37 -2.03 -18.47 6.30
C PRO A 37 -0.90 -18.59 7.33
N THR A 38 0.29 -19.00 6.90
CA THR A 38 1.50 -18.87 7.72
C THR A 38 1.84 -17.39 7.93
N MET A 39 2.62 -17.07 8.96
CA MET A 39 3.05 -15.67 9.20
C MET A 39 3.77 -15.05 7.99
N GLU A 40 4.57 -15.84 7.26
CA GLU A 40 5.26 -15.35 6.07
C GLU A 40 4.28 -15.04 4.93
N GLU A 41 3.34 -15.94 4.64
CA GLU A 41 2.31 -15.74 3.62
C GLU A 41 1.39 -14.57 3.97
N TYR A 42 0.96 -14.51 5.23
CA TYR A 42 0.16 -13.43 5.78
C TYR A 42 0.84 -12.09 5.56
N MET A 43 2.09 -11.92 6.03
CA MET A 43 2.80 -10.64 5.99
C MET A 43 2.98 -10.12 4.56
N ARG A 44 3.15 -10.99 3.56
CA ARG A 44 3.24 -10.55 2.15
C ARG A 44 1.99 -9.83 1.67
N ILE A 45 0.80 -10.26 2.11
CA ILE A 45 -0.47 -9.61 1.77
C ILE A 45 -0.77 -8.47 2.75
N ALA A 46 -0.59 -8.71 4.04
CA ALA A 46 -0.90 -7.79 5.15
C ALA A 46 -0.16 -6.45 5.02
N LEU A 47 1.09 -6.46 4.54
CA LEU A 47 1.84 -5.22 4.29
C LEU A 47 1.23 -4.38 3.17
N VAL A 48 0.72 -5.02 2.12
CA VAL A 48 0.04 -4.31 1.02
C VAL A 48 -1.31 -3.79 1.50
N THR A 49 -2.09 -4.59 2.22
CA THR A 49 -3.43 -4.22 2.73
C THR A 49 -3.40 -3.19 3.86
N SER A 50 -2.25 -2.96 4.49
CA SER A 50 -2.03 -1.77 5.34
C SER A 50 -2.29 -0.45 4.60
N GLY A 51 -2.19 -0.45 3.26
CA GLY A 51 -2.47 0.70 2.42
C GLY A 51 -1.36 1.76 2.37
N TYR A 52 -0.25 1.60 3.12
CA TYR A 52 0.78 2.64 3.22
C TYR A 52 1.57 2.88 1.93
N HIS A 53 1.82 1.85 1.12
CA HIS A 53 2.41 2.02 -0.22
C HIS A 53 1.49 2.84 -1.14
N MET A 54 0.20 2.54 -1.13
CA MET A 54 -0.81 3.27 -1.90
C MET A 54 -0.93 4.72 -1.40
N LEU A 55 -1.04 4.92 -0.08
CA LEU A 55 -1.20 6.23 0.53
C LEU A 55 -0.01 7.14 0.25
N THR A 56 1.21 6.60 0.35
CA THR A 56 2.43 7.34 0.01
C THR A 56 2.41 7.78 -1.45
N THR A 57 2.09 6.87 -2.37
CA THR A 57 1.97 7.18 -3.82
C THR A 57 0.91 8.27 -4.08
N MET A 58 -0.25 8.19 -3.41
CA MET A 58 -1.30 9.21 -3.57
C MET A 58 -0.90 10.56 -3.00
N SER A 59 -0.23 10.59 -1.85
CA SER A 59 0.19 11.84 -1.21
C SER A 59 1.09 12.67 -2.14
N PHE A 60 1.94 12.01 -2.91
CA PHE A 60 2.90 12.63 -3.83
C PHE A 60 2.23 13.35 -5.01
N ILE A 61 1.00 13.00 -5.38
CA ILE A 61 0.28 13.68 -6.47
C ILE A 61 0.10 15.17 -6.16
N GLY A 62 -0.28 15.50 -4.92
CA GLY A 62 -0.67 16.85 -4.50
C GLY A 62 0.48 17.76 -4.06
N MET A 63 1.72 17.28 -4.03
CA MET A 63 2.85 18.02 -3.45
C MET A 63 3.50 19.04 -4.38
N GLY A 64 2.96 19.26 -5.59
CA GLY A 64 3.47 20.26 -6.52
C GLY A 64 4.79 19.84 -7.19
N GLU A 65 5.70 20.80 -7.41
CA GLU A 65 6.94 20.60 -8.18
C GLU A 65 8.06 19.90 -7.39
N ILE A 66 7.96 19.81 -6.06
CA ILE A 66 8.96 19.13 -5.22
C ILE A 66 9.06 17.63 -5.50
N VAL A 67 7.96 17.03 -5.98
CA VAL A 67 7.89 15.61 -6.32
C VAL A 67 8.23 15.42 -7.79
N THR A 68 9.34 14.75 -8.06
CA THR A 68 9.77 14.43 -9.42
C THR A 68 9.35 13.03 -9.84
N LYS A 69 9.66 12.63 -11.08
CA LYS A 69 9.42 11.26 -11.54
C LYS A 69 10.24 10.24 -10.73
N GLU A 70 11.47 10.60 -10.38
CA GLU A 70 12.38 9.79 -9.57
C GLU A 70 11.81 9.52 -8.17
N ALA A 71 10.99 10.43 -7.63
CA ALA A 71 10.29 10.20 -6.37
C ALA A 71 9.26 9.08 -6.50
N PHE A 72 8.56 8.96 -7.64
CA PHE A 72 7.65 7.83 -7.88
C PHE A 72 8.41 6.53 -8.13
N ASP A 73 9.50 6.56 -8.90
CA ASP A 73 10.36 5.38 -9.10
C ASP A 73 10.94 4.88 -7.76
N TRP A 74 11.30 5.81 -6.87
CA TRP A 74 11.72 5.50 -5.51
C TRP A 74 10.61 4.83 -4.69
N VAL A 75 9.36 5.31 -4.74
CA VAL A 75 8.23 4.67 -4.05
C VAL A 75 7.98 3.26 -4.59
N ILE A 76 8.04 3.07 -5.92
CA ILE A 76 7.85 1.78 -6.59
C ILE A 76 8.95 0.78 -6.22
N SER A 77 10.15 1.25 -5.89
CA SER A 77 11.27 0.40 -5.46
C SER A 77 11.11 -0.25 -4.08
N ASP A 78 9.98 -0.01 -3.40
CA ASP A 78 9.68 -0.47 -2.04
C ASP A 78 10.77 -0.09 -1.02
N PRO A 79 10.94 1.22 -0.77
CA PRO A 79 11.99 1.69 0.10
C PRO A 79 11.69 1.29 1.55
N LYS A 80 12.75 0.93 2.30
CA LYS A 80 12.66 0.40 3.67
C LYS A 80 11.77 1.22 4.61
N ILE A 81 11.69 2.54 4.44
CA ILE A 81 10.86 3.42 5.26
C ILE A 81 9.35 3.19 5.01
N ILE A 82 8.94 2.91 3.78
CA ILE A 82 7.56 2.58 3.45
C ILE A 82 7.24 1.18 3.98
N THR A 83 8.13 0.21 3.80
CA THR A 83 7.96 -1.13 4.37
C THR A 83 7.85 -1.08 5.89
N ALA A 84 8.71 -0.33 6.58
CA ALA A 84 8.68 -0.20 8.03
C ALA A 84 7.39 0.48 8.53
N SER A 85 6.92 1.51 7.85
CA SER A 85 5.65 2.17 8.20
C SER A 85 4.43 1.27 7.96
N ALA A 86 4.44 0.46 6.89
CA ALA A 86 3.44 -0.57 6.64
C ALA A 86 3.43 -1.65 7.74
N VAL A 87 4.60 -2.12 8.19
CA VAL A 87 4.72 -3.06 9.32
C VAL A 87 4.11 -2.48 10.59
N ILE A 88 4.48 -1.24 10.93
CA ILE A 88 3.95 -0.55 12.12
C ILE A 88 2.44 -0.43 12.03
N CYS A 89 1.91 0.04 10.89
CA CYS A 89 0.47 0.17 10.69
C CYS A 89 -0.25 -1.17 10.85
N ARG A 90 0.22 -2.21 10.15
CA ARG A 90 -0.43 -3.51 10.12
C ARG A 90 -0.51 -4.12 11.52
N LEU A 91 0.64 -4.23 12.19
CA LEU A 91 0.70 -4.86 13.51
C LEU A 91 -0.07 -4.08 14.58
N MET A 92 -0.01 -2.75 14.57
CA MET A 92 -0.81 -1.95 15.53
C MET A 92 -2.31 -2.08 15.27
N ASP A 93 -2.74 -2.09 14.01
CA ASP A 93 -4.14 -2.26 13.63
C ASP A 93 -4.66 -3.65 14.02
N ASP A 94 -3.88 -4.71 13.80
CA ASP A 94 -4.22 -6.07 14.23
C ASP A 94 -4.33 -6.18 15.76
N ILE A 95 -3.35 -5.68 16.51
CA ILE A 95 -3.36 -5.73 17.97
C ILE A 95 -4.57 -4.96 18.53
N SER A 96 -4.88 -3.80 17.96
CA SER A 96 -5.96 -2.92 18.44
C SER A 96 -7.36 -3.45 18.09
N SER A 97 -7.48 -4.11 16.94
CA SER A 97 -8.75 -4.70 16.48
C SER A 97 -9.00 -6.10 17.03
N TYR A 98 -7.96 -6.76 17.53
CA TYR A 98 -8.08 -8.05 18.22
C TYR A 98 -8.91 -7.89 19.49
N LYS A 99 -10.17 -8.35 19.45
CA LYS A 99 -10.97 -8.50 20.66
C LYS A 99 -10.37 -9.61 21.50
N VAL A 100 -10.01 -9.29 22.74
CA VAL A 100 -9.91 -10.26 23.83
C VAL A 100 -11.33 -10.80 24.04
N LEU A 101 -11.62 -11.98 23.48
CA LEU A 101 -12.74 -12.80 23.92
C LEU A 101 -12.29 -13.65 25.10
#